data_AF-A0A1Q4WU81-F1
#
_entry.id   AF-A0A1Q4WU81-F1
#
_cell.length_a   1.000
_cell.length_b   1.000
_cell.length_c   1.000
_cell.angle_alpha   90.00
_cell.angle_beta   90.00
_cell.angle_gamma   90.00
#
_symmetry.space_group_name_H-M   'P 1'
#
loop_
_entity.id
_entity.type
_entity.pdbx_description
1 polymer ?
#
loop_
_entity_poly.entity_id
_entity_poly.type
_entity_poly.pdbx_seq_one_letter_code
_entity_poly.pdbx_strand_id
1 'polypeptide(L)'
;MMALLRSRKTMFVLAGLVVVGLVVSAAVGLFNAIGTAPVATPPQGQGPQDGGQGPQDGGAAPEAPPDTDVLGQAPSGLAYVSDPEGDVYCEQGECVRLVMVMTEGGELPEDSRETVETVVSHLTERGWEEQQPQGARADQVFLSDGEHMLADTSAHDDPESPAVLMLGDAGEAATP
;
A
#
# COMPACT_ATOMS: atom_id res chain seq x y z
N MET A 1 37.73 35.58 1.19
CA MET A 1 36.56 34.68 1.21
C MET A 1 36.44 33.96 -0.13
N MET A 2 37.19 32.87 -0.39
CA MET A 2 36.94 31.95 -1.53
C MET A 2 37.78 30.67 -1.30
N ALA A 3 37.48 29.92 -0.24
CA ALA A 3 38.29 28.76 0.17
C ALA A 3 37.47 27.47 0.38
N LEU A 4 36.28 27.38 -0.22
CA LEU A 4 35.38 26.23 -0.04
C LEU A 4 35.28 25.31 -1.28
N LEU A 5 36.14 25.47 -2.28
CA LEU A 5 36.09 24.72 -3.54
C LEU A 5 37.26 23.74 -3.74
N ARG A 6 37.81 23.15 -2.66
CA ARG A 6 38.89 22.14 -2.77
C ARG A 6 38.66 20.86 -1.98
N SER A 7 37.42 20.57 -1.61
CA SER A 7 37.06 19.28 -1.03
C SER A 7 36.16 18.52 -1.98
N ARG A 8 36.65 17.40 -2.54
CA ARG A 8 35.84 16.51 -3.38
C ARG A 8 34.57 16.06 -2.65
N LYS A 9 34.64 15.92 -1.32
CA LYS A 9 33.49 15.53 -0.47
C LYS A 9 32.36 16.54 -0.46
N THR A 10 32.65 17.85 -0.42
CA THR A 10 31.57 18.87 -0.40
C THR A 10 30.91 19.02 -1.76
N MET A 11 31.65 18.77 -2.85
CA MET A 11 31.10 18.71 -4.21
C MET A 11 30.11 17.56 -4.38
N PHE A 12 30.40 16.37 -3.85
CA PHE A 12 29.47 15.23 -3.91
C PHE A 12 28.20 15.46 -3.08
N VAL A 13 28.32 16.12 -1.92
CA VAL A 13 27.15 16.46 -1.09
C VAL A 13 26.24 17.47 -1.79
N LEU A 14 26.81 18.52 -2.40
CA LEU A 14 26.04 19.50 -3.18
C LEU A 14 25.41 18.86 -4.42
N ALA A 15 26.13 18.00 -5.13
CA ALA A 15 25.58 17.28 -6.27
C ALA A 15 24.42 16.35 -5.85
N GLY A 16 24.57 15.64 -4.73
CA GLY A 16 23.51 14.80 -4.17
C GLY A 16 22.26 15.61 -3.80
N LEU A 17 22.41 16.74 -3.13
CA LEU A 17 21.29 17.62 -2.78
C LEU A 17 20.59 18.21 -4.01
N VAL A 18 21.34 18.58 -5.05
CA VAL A 18 20.75 19.09 -6.30
C VAL A 18 19.99 17.99 -7.04
N VAL A 19 20.51 16.76 -7.08
CA VAL A 19 19.83 15.62 -7.71
C VAL A 19 18.55 15.27 -6.93
N VAL A 20 18.62 15.19 -5.60
CA VAL A 20 17.44 14.92 -4.76
C VAL A 20 16.38 16.02 -4.91
N GLY A 21 16.77 17.29 -4.93
CA GLY A 21 15.85 18.41 -5.16
C GLY A 21 15.19 18.40 -6.55
N LEU A 22 15.92 17.97 -7.60
CA LEU A 22 15.38 17.84 -8.95
C LEU A 22 14.40 16.66 -9.08
N VAL A 23 14.66 15.54 -8.41
CA VAL A 23 13.78 14.35 -8.47
C VAL A 23 12.44 14.60 -7.79
N VAL A 24 12.43 15.30 -6.64
CA VAL A 24 11.18 15.63 -5.93
C VAL A 24 10.29 16.60 -6.73
N SER A 25 10.89 17.48 -7.54
CA SER A 25 10.14 18.47 -8.34
C SER A 25 9.43 17.87 -9.56
N ALA A 26 9.84 16.68 -10.04
CA ALA A 26 9.24 16.03 -11.20
C ALA A 26 7.94 15.27 -10.87
N ALA A 27 7.70 14.91 -9.61
CA ALA A 27 6.54 14.10 -9.21
C ALA A 27 5.24 14.92 -9.02
N VAL A 28 5.33 16.22 -8.73
CA VAL A 28 4.15 17.06 -8.43
C VAL A 28 3.37 17.47 -9.70
N GLY A 29 3.98 17.37 -10.88
CA GLY A 29 3.38 17.86 -12.13
C GLY A 29 2.41 16.91 -12.83
N LEU A 30 2.48 15.60 -12.59
CA LEU A 30 1.72 14.61 -13.36
C LEU A 30 0.28 14.41 -12.85
N PHE A 31 0.05 14.58 -11.54
CA PHE A 31 -1.27 14.43 -10.93
C PHE A 31 -2.25 15.56 -11.26
N ASN A 32 -1.74 16.72 -11.70
CA ASN A 32 -2.59 17.85 -12.11
C ASN A 32 -3.15 17.70 -13.54
N ALA A 33 -2.65 16.72 -14.32
CA ALA A 33 -3.05 16.51 -15.71
C ALA A 33 -4.24 15.55 -15.89
N ILE A 34 -4.59 14.76 -14.87
CA ILE A 34 -5.72 13.80 -14.93
C ILE A 34 -7.04 14.45 -14.45
N GLY A 35 -6.98 15.53 -13.68
CA GLY A 35 -8.16 16.19 -13.12
C GLY A 35 -8.78 17.34 -13.95
N THR A 36 -8.24 17.71 -15.12
CA THR A 36 -8.68 18.93 -15.84
C THR A 36 -8.84 18.75 -17.35
N ALA A 37 -9.59 17.73 -17.79
CA ALA A 37 -10.19 17.76 -19.12
C ALA A 37 -11.53 18.52 -19.04
N PRO A 38 -11.66 19.74 -19.60
CA PRO A 38 -12.89 20.52 -19.52
C PRO A 38 -13.87 19.99 -20.56
N VAL A 39 -14.89 19.26 -20.14
CA VAL A 39 -16.05 19.01 -20.99
C VAL A 39 -17.01 20.18 -20.83
N ALA A 40 -16.98 21.04 -21.84
CA ALA A 40 -17.81 22.24 -21.95
C ALA A 40 -19.31 21.91 -21.85
N THR A 41 -20.03 22.62 -20.97
CA THR A 41 -21.49 22.75 -21.05
C THR A 41 -21.90 24.21 -20.71
N PRO A 42 -22.82 24.84 -21.45
CA PRO A 42 -23.00 26.30 -21.51
C PRO A 42 -23.99 26.84 -20.43
N PRO A 43 -24.19 28.17 -20.31
CA PRO A 43 -24.35 28.88 -19.04
C PRO A 43 -25.78 28.83 -18.49
N GLN A 44 -25.93 28.81 -17.15
CA GLN A 44 -27.16 29.24 -16.49
C GLN A 44 -26.92 29.55 -15.00
N GLY A 45 -27.26 30.77 -14.59
CA GLY A 45 -27.66 31.09 -13.20
C GLY A 45 -26.67 31.86 -12.33
N GLN A 46 -26.74 33.20 -12.38
CA GLN A 46 -26.22 34.11 -11.35
C GLN A 46 -27.09 34.07 -10.09
N GLY A 47 -26.49 34.13 -8.90
CA GLY A 47 -27.19 34.37 -7.62
C GLY A 47 -26.25 34.31 -6.40
N PRO A 48 -26.04 35.41 -5.64
CA PRO A 48 -25.03 35.51 -4.57
C PRO A 48 -25.57 35.26 -3.14
N GLN A 49 -24.65 34.80 -2.26
CA GLN A 49 -24.57 34.98 -0.79
C GLN A 49 -25.86 34.97 0.05
N ASP A 50 -26.06 33.96 0.90
CA ASP A 50 -26.22 34.19 2.35
C ASP A 50 -26.13 32.90 3.18
N GLY A 51 -25.67 33.02 4.42
CA GLY A 51 -25.27 31.91 5.30
C GLY A 51 -26.40 31.16 6.00
N GLY A 52 -26.07 29.94 6.48
CA GLY A 52 -26.81 29.26 7.54
C GLY A 52 -26.87 27.73 7.46
N GLN A 53 -26.01 27.08 8.26
CA GLN A 53 -26.25 25.82 9.00
C GLN A 53 -26.32 24.46 8.27
N GLY A 54 -25.24 23.67 8.48
CA GLY A 54 -25.29 22.24 8.82
C GLY A 54 -24.75 21.26 7.77
N PRO A 55 -24.27 20.07 8.18
CA PRO A 55 -23.40 19.73 9.31
C PRO A 55 -21.93 19.55 8.85
N GLN A 56 -21.01 19.51 9.81
CA GLN A 56 -19.69 18.93 9.59
C GLN A 56 -19.89 17.45 9.22
N ASP A 57 -19.78 17.10 7.95
CA ASP A 57 -19.25 15.78 7.57
C ASP A 57 -17.79 15.83 8.06
N GLY A 58 -17.49 15.36 9.27
CA GLY A 58 -17.67 13.95 9.57
C GLY A 58 -16.67 13.16 8.75
N GLY A 59 -15.44 13.67 8.60
CA GLY A 59 -14.34 12.90 8.02
C GLY A 59 -14.23 11.62 8.81
N ALA A 60 -14.76 10.53 8.23
CA ALA A 60 -14.66 9.21 8.81
C ALA A 60 -13.19 8.98 9.11
N ALA A 61 -12.90 8.59 10.35
CA ALA A 61 -11.59 8.02 10.62
C ALA A 61 -11.38 6.88 9.61
N PRO A 62 -10.17 6.72 9.04
CA PRO A 62 -9.87 5.58 8.19
C PRO A 62 -10.38 4.31 8.87
N GLU A 63 -11.13 3.48 8.13
CA GLU A 63 -11.61 2.22 8.67
C GLU A 63 -10.39 1.36 9.01
N ALA A 64 -10.40 0.71 10.18
CA ALA A 64 -9.28 -0.12 10.61
C ALA A 64 -9.15 -1.30 9.63
N PRO A 65 -7.93 -1.74 9.28
CA PRO A 65 -7.79 -2.84 8.34
C PRO A 65 -8.31 -4.15 8.96
N PRO A 66 -8.70 -5.12 8.12
CA PRO A 66 -9.14 -6.42 8.60
C PRO A 66 -8.07 -7.12 9.47
N ASP A 67 -8.54 -7.84 10.49
CA ASP A 67 -7.67 -8.66 11.33
C ASP A 67 -7.25 -9.94 10.61
N THR A 68 -6.17 -10.58 11.09
CA THR A 68 -5.62 -11.82 10.50
C THR A 68 -6.61 -12.98 10.48
N ASP A 69 -7.64 -12.94 11.33
CA ASP A 69 -8.67 -13.98 11.44
C ASP A 69 -9.46 -14.17 10.13
N VAL A 70 -9.52 -13.16 9.25
CA VAL A 70 -10.17 -13.27 7.93
C VAL A 70 -9.47 -14.28 7.01
N LEU A 71 -8.17 -14.48 7.20
CA LEU A 71 -7.38 -15.49 6.48
C LEU A 71 -7.74 -16.92 6.92
N GLY A 72 -8.49 -17.05 8.03
CA GLY A 72 -8.84 -18.31 8.64
C GLY A 72 -7.65 -19.02 9.25
N GLN A 73 -7.66 -20.35 9.17
CA GLN A 73 -6.59 -21.16 9.73
C GLN A 73 -5.38 -21.15 8.81
N ALA A 74 -4.19 -20.92 9.36
CA ALA A 74 -2.94 -21.01 8.61
C ALA A 74 -2.65 -22.44 8.11
N PRO A 75 -1.83 -22.60 7.06
CA PRO A 75 -1.35 -23.91 6.64
C PRO A 75 -0.61 -24.64 7.77
N SER A 76 -0.60 -25.97 7.73
CA SER A 76 0.03 -26.78 8.78
C SER A 76 1.49 -26.40 9.01
N GLY A 77 1.87 -26.16 10.27
CA GLY A 77 3.24 -25.78 10.62
C GLY A 77 3.54 -24.28 10.48
N LEU A 78 2.57 -23.49 10.01
CA LEU A 78 2.66 -22.04 9.89
C LEU A 78 1.65 -21.33 10.79
N ALA A 79 1.90 -20.05 11.06
CA ALA A 79 1.02 -19.15 11.80
C ALA A 79 1.03 -17.76 11.16
N TYR A 80 -0.13 -17.11 11.16
CA TYR A 80 -0.27 -15.69 10.82
C TYR A 80 -0.05 -14.84 12.08
N VAL A 81 0.89 -13.90 12.02
CA VAL A 81 1.26 -13.04 13.14
C VAL A 81 1.23 -11.59 12.70
N SER A 82 0.56 -10.74 13.46
CA SER A 82 0.51 -9.30 13.23
C SER A 82 0.31 -8.59 14.57
N ASP A 83 1.10 -7.55 14.83
CA ASP A 83 0.87 -6.66 15.96
C ASP A 83 -0.34 -5.73 15.67
N PRO A 84 -1.35 -5.66 16.55
CA PRO A 84 -2.58 -4.92 16.29
C PRO A 84 -2.37 -3.42 16.08
N GLU A 85 -1.30 -2.84 16.61
CA GLU A 85 -1.02 -1.39 16.51
C GLU A 85 0.23 -1.09 15.68
N GLY A 86 1.26 -1.94 15.76
CA GLY A 86 2.57 -1.74 15.14
C GLY A 86 2.65 -2.17 13.68
N ASP A 87 1.78 -3.08 13.25
CA ASP A 87 1.76 -3.61 11.89
C ASP A 87 0.62 -3.04 11.03
N VAL A 88 -0.06 -1.98 11.51
CA VAL A 88 -1.12 -1.28 10.79
C VAL A 88 -0.58 0.02 10.18
N TYR A 89 -0.79 0.18 8.88
CA TYR A 89 -0.34 1.33 8.09
C TYR A 89 -1.53 1.96 7.38
N CYS A 90 -1.81 3.23 7.68
CA CYS A 90 -2.90 3.98 7.06
C CYS A 90 -2.39 5.16 6.26
N GLU A 91 -2.76 5.23 4.99
CA GLU A 91 -2.42 6.34 4.10
C GLU A 91 -3.66 6.77 3.30
N GLN A 92 -3.93 8.08 3.26
CA GLN A 92 -4.97 8.70 2.41
C GLN A 92 -6.40 8.13 2.55
N GLY A 93 -6.71 7.51 3.68
CA GLY A 93 -8.03 6.93 3.97
C GLY A 93 -8.10 5.42 3.78
N GLU A 94 -7.04 4.80 3.29
CA GLU A 94 -6.88 3.35 3.18
C GLU A 94 -5.96 2.85 4.29
N CYS A 95 -6.31 1.73 4.91
CA CYS A 95 -5.48 1.08 5.91
C CYS A 95 -5.14 -0.34 5.46
N VAL A 96 -3.92 -0.76 5.74
CA VAL A 96 -3.44 -2.13 5.51
C VAL A 96 -2.75 -2.66 6.76
N ARG A 97 -2.78 -3.97 6.93
CA ARG A 97 -2.12 -4.72 7.98
C ARG A 97 -1.00 -5.56 7.38
N LEU A 98 0.19 -5.48 7.96
CA LEU A 98 1.27 -6.43 7.68
C LEU A 98 1.05 -7.71 8.49
N VAL A 99 1.10 -8.83 7.80
CA VAL A 99 0.93 -10.18 8.36
C VAL A 99 2.21 -10.95 8.09
N MET A 100 2.97 -11.20 9.14
CA MET A 100 4.12 -12.09 9.09
C MET A 100 3.65 -13.54 9.09
N VAL A 101 4.19 -14.33 8.18
CA VAL A 101 4.00 -15.78 8.19
C VAL A 101 5.20 -16.41 8.89
N MET A 102 4.93 -16.98 10.07
CA MET A 102 5.95 -17.61 10.91
C MET A 102 5.68 -19.11 11.00
N THR A 103 6.66 -19.87 11.47
CA THR A 103 6.40 -21.24 11.91
C THR A 103 5.51 -21.25 13.16
N GLU A 104 4.81 -22.34 13.43
CA GLU A 104 4.03 -22.51 14.68
C GLU A 104 4.89 -22.36 15.96
N GLY A 105 6.20 -22.57 15.85
CA GLY A 105 7.18 -22.35 16.93
C GLY A 105 7.55 -20.89 17.16
N GLY A 106 7.06 -19.96 16.34
CA GLY A 106 7.39 -18.53 16.39
C GLY A 106 8.75 -18.18 15.77
N GLU A 107 9.30 -19.05 14.94
CA GLU A 107 10.55 -18.84 14.19
C GLU A 107 10.26 -18.39 12.77
N LEU A 108 11.21 -17.67 12.15
CA LEU A 108 11.13 -17.35 10.72
C LEU A 108 11.25 -18.63 9.88
N PRO A 109 10.45 -18.79 8.82
CA PRO A 109 10.60 -19.90 7.90
C PRO A 109 11.93 -19.82 7.15
N GLU A 110 12.47 -20.97 6.73
CA GLU A 110 13.76 -21.06 6.04
C GLU A 110 13.72 -20.44 4.62
N ASP A 111 12.58 -20.52 3.94
CA ASP A 111 12.38 -19.99 2.60
C ASP A 111 11.07 -19.18 2.55
N SER A 112 11.19 -17.87 2.40
CA SER A 112 10.03 -16.97 2.35
C SER A 112 9.18 -17.19 1.10
N ARG A 113 9.77 -17.59 -0.03
CA ARG A 113 9.03 -17.82 -1.28
C ARG A 113 8.22 -19.10 -1.20
N GLU A 114 8.83 -20.20 -0.78
CA GLU A 114 8.11 -21.46 -0.57
C GLU A 114 6.98 -21.31 0.46
N THR A 115 7.22 -20.50 1.49
CA THR A 115 6.21 -20.17 2.51
C THR A 115 5.02 -19.42 1.89
N VAL A 116 5.27 -18.36 1.10
CA VAL A 116 4.21 -17.60 0.43
C VAL A 116 3.46 -18.49 -0.57
N GLU A 117 4.15 -19.29 -1.37
CA GLU A 117 3.51 -20.24 -2.31
C GLU A 117 2.58 -21.23 -1.56
N THR A 118 3.00 -21.71 -0.40
CA THR A 118 2.18 -22.59 0.46
C THR A 118 0.93 -21.87 0.97
N VAL A 119 1.06 -20.63 1.44
CA VAL A 119 -0.08 -19.82 1.89
C VAL A 119 -1.04 -19.52 0.74
N VAL A 120 -0.51 -19.16 -0.43
CA VAL A 120 -1.29 -18.87 -1.63
C VAL A 120 -2.12 -20.09 -2.04
N SER A 121 -1.47 -21.25 -2.19
CA SER A 121 -2.18 -22.49 -2.50
C SER A 121 -3.28 -22.80 -1.48
N HIS A 122 -3.01 -22.60 -0.20
CA HIS A 122 -3.98 -22.85 0.87
C HIS A 122 -5.19 -21.92 0.81
N LEU A 123 -4.96 -20.61 0.59
CA LEU A 123 -6.03 -19.62 0.51
C LEU A 123 -6.87 -19.81 -0.76
N THR A 124 -6.25 -20.19 -1.88
CA THR A 124 -6.97 -20.48 -3.12
C THR A 124 -7.88 -21.69 -3.01
N GLU A 125 -7.46 -22.75 -2.30
CA GLU A 125 -8.33 -23.88 -1.97
C GLU A 125 -9.56 -23.47 -1.12
N ARG A 126 -9.50 -22.32 -0.46
CA ARG A 126 -10.54 -21.76 0.41
C ARG A 126 -11.37 -20.66 -0.26
N GLY A 127 -11.16 -20.42 -1.55
CA GLY A 127 -11.96 -19.48 -2.34
C GLY A 127 -11.34 -18.11 -2.55
N TRP A 128 -10.07 -17.89 -2.16
CA TRP A 128 -9.34 -16.70 -2.58
C TRP A 128 -8.90 -16.82 -4.04
N GLU A 129 -9.12 -15.78 -4.82
CA GLU A 129 -8.82 -15.76 -6.26
C GLU A 129 -7.62 -14.88 -6.54
N GLU A 130 -6.72 -15.35 -7.42
CA GLU A 130 -5.59 -14.54 -7.91
C GLU A 130 -6.08 -13.31 -8.66
N GLN A 131 -5.55 -12.16 -8.28
CA GLN A 131 -5.81 -10.87 -8.90
C GLN A 131 -4.57 -10.39 -9.66
N GLN A 132 -4.80 -9.59 -10.70
CA GLN A 132 -3.74 -8.92 -11.43
C GLN A 132 -4.06 -7.43 -11.61
N PRO A 133 -3.83 -6.61 -10.56
CA PRO A 133 -4.08 -5.19 -10.61
C PRO A 133 -3.32 -4.50 -11.75
N GLN A 134 -3.90 -3.45 -12.32
CA GLN A 134 -3.24 -2.69 -13.38
C GLN A 134 -1.95 -2.04 -12.86
N GLY A 135 -0.83 -2.28 -13.54
CA GLY A 135 0.47 -1.73 -13.15
C GLY A 135 1.22 -2.55 -12.10
N ALA A 136 0.64 -3.64 -11.59
CA ALA A 136 1.34 -4.61 -10.77
C ALA A 136 2.47 -5.30 -11.55
N ARG A 137 3.53 -5.72 -10.84
CA ARG A 137 4.59 -6.52 -11.43
C ARG A 137 4.08 -7.94 -11.68
N ALA A 138 4.57 -8.59 -12.75
CA ALA A 138 4.12 -9.93 -13.14
C ALA A 138 4.51 -11.03 -12.13
N ASP A 139 5.55 -10.78 -11.31
CA ASP A 139 6.03 -11.68 -10.27
C ASP A 139 5.37 -11.42 -8.91
N GLN A 140 4.49 -10.42 -8.79
CA GLN A 140 3.85 -10.08 -7.54
C GLN A 140 2.50 -10.80 -7.41
N VAL A 141 2.30 -11.42 -6.26
CA VAL A 141 1.06 -12.14 -5.95
C VAL A 141 0.05 -11.20 -5.29
N PHE A 142 -1.18 -11.24 -5.80
CA PHE A 142 -2.35 -10.62 -5.19
C PHE A 142 -3.48 -11.65 -5.12
N LEU A 143 -4.15 -11.75 -3.99
CA LEU A 143 -5.33 -12.59 -3.80
C LEU A 143 -6.51 -11.74 -3.31
N SER A 144 -7.73 -12.16 -3.62
CA SER A 144 -8.95 -11.57 -3.07
C SER A 144 -10.01 -12.63 -2.79
N ASP A 145 -10.77 -12.46 -1.70
CA ASP A 145 -12.00 -13.19 -1.43
C ASP A 145 -13.27 -12.38 -1.83
N GLY A 146 -13.08 -11.22 -2.47
CA GLY A 146 -14.12 -10.29 -2.88
C GLY A 146 -14.40 -9.16 -1.88
N GLU A 147 -14.05 -9.33 -0.61
CA GLU A 147 -14.19 -8.30 0.45
C GLU A 147 -12.82 -7.79 0.91
N HIS A 148 -11.82 -8.65 0.88
CA HIS A 148 -10.46 -8.37 1.31
C HIS A 148 -9.47 -8.61 0.15
N MET A 149 -8.33 -7.94 0.25
CA MET A 149 -7.19 -8.06 -0.64
C MET A 149 -5.95 -8.45 0.17
N LEU A 150 -5.20 -9.39 -0.37
CA LEU A 150 -3.91 -9.81 0.17
C LEU A 150 -2.85 -9.64 -0.90
N ALA A 151 -1.71 -9.06 -0.57
CA ALA A 151 -0.58 -8.89 -1.46
C ALA A 151 0.70 -9.44 -0.85
N ASP A 152 1.51 -10.13 -1.63
CA ASP A 152 2.86 -10.48 -1.21
C ASP A 152 3.78 -9.25 -1.28
N THR A 153 4.45 -8.97 -0.16
CA THR A 153 5.39 -7.86 0.02
C THR A 153 6.75 -8.33 0.54
N SER A 154 6.97 -9.65 0.53
CA SER A 154 8.19 -10.28 1.02
C SER A 154 9.39 -9.91 0.14
N ALA A 155 10.54 -9.67 0.77
CA ALA A 155 11.80 -9.47 0.07
C ALA A 155 12.46 -10.83 -0.20
N HIS A 156 11.90 -11.62 -1.13
CA HIS A 156 12.33 -13.00 -1.39
C HIS A 156 13.79 -13.18 -1.82
N ASP A 157 14.44 -12.13 -2.32
CA ASP A 157 15.86 -12.19 -2.72
C ASP A 157 16.81 -12.08 -1.51
N ASP A 158 16.29 -11.79 -0.32
CA ASP A 158 17.02 -11.74 0.94
C ASP A 158 16.66 -12.96 1.82
N PRO A 159 17.60 -13.89 2.06
CA PRO A 159 17.35 -15.09 2.85
C PRO A 159 17.11 -14.80 4.34
N GLU A 160 17.45 -13.61 4.83
CA GLU A 160 17.15 -13.19 6.22
C GLU A 160 15.81 -12.46 6.34
N SER A 161 15.13 -12.20 5.21
CA SER A 161 13.87 -11.47 5.20
C SER A 161 12.65 -12.38 5.47
N PRO A 162 11.73 -11.95 6.34
CA PRO A 162 10.50 -12.69 6.64
C PRO A 162 9.57 -12.78 5.43
N ALA A 163 8.71 -13.80 5.43
CA ALA A 163 7.51 -13.82 4.59
C ALA A 163 6.48 -12.84 5.16
N VAL A 164 6.15 -11.79 4.40
CA VAL A 164 5.26 -10.71 4.83
C VAL A 164 4.18 -10.45 3.79
N LEU A 165 2.94 -10.56 4.22
CA LEU A 165 1.75 -10.30 3.42
C LEU A 165 1.12 -8.98 3.88
N MET A 166 0.58 -8.23 2.93
CA MET A 166 -0.18 -7.02 3.19
C MET A 166 -1.67 -7.34 3.01
N LEU A 167 -2.45 -7.18 4.07
CA LEU A 167 -3.88 -7.46 4.13
C LEU A 167 -4.65 -6.14 4.26
N GLY A 168 -5.63 -5.92 3.39
CA GLY A 168 -6.50 -4.73 3.43
C GLY A 168 -7.86 -5.04 2.85
N ASP A 169 -8.76 -4.05 2.87
CA ASP A 169 -10.05 -4.19 2.22
C ASP A 169 -9.92 -4.14 0.69
N ALA A 170 -10.71 -4.94 0.00
CA ALA A 170 -10.93 -4.78 -1.43
C ALA A 170 -11.79 -3.52 -1.60
N GLY A 171 -11.15 -2.35 -1.76
CA GLY A 171 -11.85 -1.07 -1.87
C GLY A 171 -13.06 -1.14 -2.80
N GLU A 172 -14.14 -0.43 -2.47
CA GLU A 172 -15.43 -0.56 -3.17
C GLU A 172 -15.25 -0.51 -4.69
N ALA A 173 -15.54 -1.62 -5.37
CA ALA A 173 -15.79 -1.58 -6.80
C ALA A 173 -16.94 -0.58 -7.02
N ALA A 174 -16.63 0.61 -7.52
CA ALA A 174 -17.59 1.67 -7.78
C ALA A 174 -18.79 1.07 -8.52
N THR A 175 -19.89 0.89 -7.79
CA THR A 175 -21.10 0.29 -8.35
C THR A 175 -21.70 1.32 -9.30
N PRO A 176 -22.03 0.93 -10.55
CA PRO A 176 -22.47 1.86 -11.59
C PRO A 176 -23.80 2.56 -11.30
#